data_AF-A0A1Q3AII3-F1
#
_entry.id   AF-A0A1Q3AII3-F1
#
_cell.length_a   1.000
_cell.length_b   1.000
_cell.length_c   1.000
_cell.angle_alpha   90.00
_cell.angle_beta   90.00
_cell.angle_gamma   90.00
#
_symmetry.space_group_name_H-M   'P 1'
#
loop_
_entity.id
_entity.type
_entity.pdbx_description
1 polymer ?
#
loop_
_entity_poly.entity_id
_entity_poly.type
_entity_poly.pdbx_seq_one_letter_code
_entity_poly.pdbx_strand_id
1 'polypeptide(L)'
;MTESIALYGGALRTVLPSGFMDASLLRPVPDTQEVYVNARQEGEDHGDGLGLHESITVDLLERIESSNDENALHEHVTEIFDLNGSSKCQIEQLNQINSSTYACIAHDVRLVLCVGLIRLPQYGTDVVITINVPGQEVRTEEDLPKEVQAANKVLTTILNHFEVVDGSLFV
;
A
#
# COMPACT_ATOMS: atom_id res chain seq x y z
N MET A 1 -0.03 14.65 -9.76
CA MET A 1 1.40 14.81 -9.44
C MET A 1 1.67 14.19 -8.06
N THR A 2 2.90 13.78 -7.77
CA THR A 2 3.27 13.22 -6.44
C THR A 2 4.18 14.18 -5.69
N GLU A 3 4.09 14.15 -4.36
CA GLU A 3 4.83 15.02 -3.43
C GLU A 3 5.62 14.17 -2.44
N SER A 4 6.83 14.59 -2.11
CA SER A 4 7.65 13.88 -1.12
C SER A 4 7.13 14.14 0.29
N ILE A 5 7.05 13.08 1.09
CA ILE A 5 6.55 13.11 2.46
C ILE A 5 7.51 12.40 3.41
N ALA A 6 7.56 12.92 4.65
CA ALA A 6 8.21 12.28 5.78
C ALA A 6 7.21 11.39 6.51
N LEU A 7 7.64 10.18 6.88
CA LEU A 7 6.88 9.21 7.65
C LEU A 7 7.61 8.95 8.98
N TYR A 8 6.87 8.64 10.04
CA TYR A 8 7.40 8.28 11.37
C TYR A 8 8.41 9.31 11.90
N GLY A 9 7.98 10.58 11.95
CA GLY A 9 8.84 11.67 12.40
C GLY A 9 10.02 11.98 11.46
N GLY A 10 9.98 11.50 10.21
CA GLY A 10 11.03 11.69 9.22
C GLY A 10 12.09 10.60 9.17
N ALA A 11 11.93 9.53 9.94
CA ALA A 11 12.80 8.36 9.87
C ALA A 11 12.66 7.61 8.55
N LEU A 12 11.48 7.67 7.90
CA LEU A 12 11.26 7.13 6.57
C LEU A 12 10.78 8.24 5.63
N ARG A 13 11.02 8.07 4.33
CA ARG A 13 10.57 9.01 3.28
C ARG A 13 9.98 8.26 2.11
N THR A 14 8.96 8.82 1.48
CA THR A 14 8.44 8.36 0.19
C THR A 14 7.76 9.52 -0.55
N VAL A 15 6.92 9.22 -1.53
CA VAL A 15 6.04 10.17 -2.20
C VAL A 15 4.59 9.76 -2.05
N LEU A 16 3.66 10.71 -2.11
CA LEU A 16 2.22 10.46 -2.18
C LEU A 16 1.57 11.27 -3.30
N PRO A 17 0.42 10.85 -3.83
CA PRO A 17 -0.35 11.68 -4.74
C PRO A 17 -0.81 12.98 -4.06
N SER A 18 -0.77 14.10 -4.79
CA SER A 18 -1.30 15.39 -4.30
C SER A 18 -2.78 15.27 -3.91
N GLY A 19 -3.22 16.04 -2.92
CA GLY A 19 -4.63 16.01 -2.47
C GLY A 19 -4.97 14.85 -1.51
N PHE A 20 -3.99 14.06 -1.08
CA PHE A 20 -4.15 13.15 0.06
C PHE A 20 -3.89 13.89 1.37
N MET A 21 -4.69 13.60 2.38
CA MET A 21 -4.61 14.18 3.71
C MET A 21 -4.20 13.12 4.73
N ASP A 22 -3.31 13.50 5.64
CA ASP A 22 -2.94 12.67 6.78
C ASP A 22 -4.13 12.54 7.76
N ALA A 23 -4.55 11.30 8.03
CA ALA A 23 -5.64 10.99 8.92
C ALA A 23 -5.31 11.24 10.40
N SER A 24 -4.03 11.25 10.77
CA SER A 24 -3.54 11.51 12.14
C SER A 24 -3.93 12.91 12.64
N LEU A 25 -4.10 13.85 11.71
CA LEU A 25 -4.56 15.23 11.99
C LEU A 25 -6.00 15.28 12.54
N LEU A 26 -6.80 14.25 12.28
CA LEU A 26 -8.21 14.21 12.65
C LEU A 26 -8.50 13.20 13.77
N ARG A 27 -7.76 12.09 13.81
CA ARG A 27 -7.96 11.01 14.77
C ARG A 27 -6.66 10.27 15.05
N PRO A 28 -6.50 9.66 16.24
CA PRO A 28 -5.35 8.82 16.49
C PRO A 28 -5.31 7.63 15.50
N VAL A 29 -4.11 7.34 15.03
CA VAL A 29 -3.76 6.14 14.24
C VAL A 29 -2.78 5.30 15.06
N PRO A 30 -2.68 3.98 14.85
CA PRO A 30 -1.68 3.14 15.53
C PRO A 30 -0.25 3.67 15.31
N ASP A 31 0.62 3.51 16.30
CA ASP A 31 1.99 4.04 16.25
C ASP A 31 2.83 3.45 15.11
N THR A 32 2.50 2.23 14.67
CA THR A 32 3.16 1.54 13.55
C THR A 32 2.59 1.93 12.20
N GLN A 33 1.59 2.82 12.15
CA GLN A 33 0.85 3.15 10.94
C GLN A 33 0.90 4.64 10.59
N GLU A 34 1.04 4.90 9.30
CA GLU A 34 0.81 6.20 8.69
C GLU A 34 -0.34 6.05 7.68
N VAL A 35 -1.42 6.83 7.86
CA VAL A 35 -2.67 6.65 7.11
C VAL A 35 -3.03 7.94 6.40
N TYR A 36 -3.18 7.86 5.09
CA TYR A 36 -3.56 8.97 4.22
C TYR A 36 -4.86 8.66 3.50
N VAL A 37 -5.76 9.63 3.46
CA VAL A 37 -7.06 9.52 2.78
C VAL A 37 -7.14 10.51 1.63
N ASN A 38 -7.74 10.09 0.53
CA ASN A 38 -7.99 10.97 -0.60
C ASN A 38 -8.98 12.07 -0.18
N ALA A 39 -8.53 13.33 -0.21
CA ALA A 39 -9.31 14.51 0.18
C ALA A 39 -9.64 15.43 -1.01
N ARG A 40 -9.45 14.92 -2.24
CA ARG A 40 -9.72 15.64 -3.48
C ARG A 40 -11.20 15.93 -3.64
N GLN A 41 -11.47 17.00 -4.39
CA GLN A 41 -12.83 17.38 -4.75
C GLN A 41 -13.19 16.92 -6.17
N GLU A 42 -14.48 16.69 -6.41
CA GLU A 42 -14.98 16.41 -7.75
C GLU A 42 -14.58 17.53 -8.73
N GLY A 43 -14.05 17.14 -9.89
CA GLY A 43 -13.60 18.08 -10.92
C GLY A 43 -12.13 18.50 -10.82
N GLU A 44 -11.41 18.13 -9.76
CA GLU A 44 -9.95 18.27 -9.72
C GLU A 44 -9.28 17.18 -10.56
N ASP A 45 -8.52 17.57 -11.59
CA ASP A 45 -7.69 16.64 -12.36
C ASP A 45 -6.24 16.65 -11.85
N HIS A 46 -5.83 15.54 -11.25
CA HIS A 46 -4.47 15.34 -10.73
C HIS A 46 -3.58 14.51 -11.67
N GLY A 47 -4.13 14.01 -12.78
CA GLY A 47 -3.42 13.28 -13.83
C GLY A 47 -2.89 11.89 -13.44
N ASP A 48 -3.31 11.32 -12.32
CA ASP A 48 -2.88 9.98 -11.86
C ASP A 48 -3.90 8.87 -12.09
N GLY A 49 -5.15 9.22 -12.42
CA GLY A 49 -6.22 8.25 -12.71
C GLY A 49 -6.87 7.65 -11.47
N LEU A 50 -6.58 8.17 -10.28
CA LEU A 50 -7.29 7.80 -9.05
C LEU A 50 -8.68 8.45 -9.03
N GLY A 51 -9.59 7.83 -8.27
CA GLY A 51 -10.88 8.41 -7.91
C GLY A 51 -10.77 9.39 -6.74
N LEU A 52 -11.76 9.33 -5.84
CA LEU A 52 -11.93 10.27 -4.71
C LEU A 52 -12.01 9.58 -3.35
N HIS A 53 -11.82 8.27 -3.29
CA HIS A 53 -12.17 7.46 -2.12
C HIS A 53 -11.07 6.50 -1.68
N GLU A 54 -9.91 6.57 -2.32
CA GLU A 54 -8.77 5.74 -1.97
C GLU A 54 -8.19 6.14 -0.61
N SER A 55 -7.63 5.14 0.07
CA SER A 55 -6.81 5.36 1.26
C SER A 55 -5.49 4.62 1.11
N ILE A 56 -4.42 5.25 1.56
CA ILE A 56 -3.07 4.70 1.57
C ILE A 56 -2.66 4.48 3.01
N THR A 57 -2.25 3.26 3.36
CA THR A 57 -1.70 2.93 4.67
C THR A 57 -0.27 2.42 4.49
N VAL A 58 0.66 2.95 5.27
CA VAL A 58 2.00 2.38 5.47
C VAL A 58 2.02 1.78 6.86
N ASP A 59 2.33 0.50 7.00
CA ASP A 59 2.39 -0.21 8.29
C ASP A 59 3.76 -0.87 8.48
N LEU A 60 4.31 -0.78 9.69
CA LEU A 60 5.56 -1.43 10.09
C LEU A 60 5.23 -2.70 10.86
N LEU A 61 5.43 -3.84 10.21
CA LEU A 61 5.12 -5.16 10.77
C LEU A 61 6.39 -5.94 11.11
N GLU A 62 6.25 -6.91 12.02
CA GLU A 62 7.30 -7.89 12.24
C GLU A 62 7.54 -8.70 10.96
N ARG A 63 8.82 -8.98 10.67
CA ARG A 63 9.18 -9.75 9.49
C ARG A 63 8.67 -11.19 9.61
N ILE A 64 7.85 -11.62 8.65
CA ILE A 64 7.36 -13.00 8.62
C ILE A 64 8.45 -13.97 8.14
N GLU A 65 8.55 -15.11 8.83
CA GLU A 65 9.36 -16.26 8.41
C GLU A 65 8.67 -17.06 7.32
N SER A 66 8.92 -16.68 6.08
CA SER A 66 8.35 -17.34 4.91
C SER A 66 9.43 -18.03 4.07
N SER A 67 9.02 -19.00 3.26
CA SER A 67 9.93 -19.76 2.38
C SER A 67 10.64 -18.90 1.32
N ASN A 68 9.99 -17.83 0.87
CA ASN A 68 10.52 -16.81 -0.04
C ASN A 68 9.71 -15.50 0.12
N ASP A 69 10.17 -14.43 -0.52
CA ASP A 69 9.56 -13.09 -0.38
C ASP A 69 8.18 -12.97 -1.06
N GLU A 70 7.92 -13.71 -2.14
CA GLU A 70 6.59 -13.75 -2.76
C GLU A 70 5.56 -14.38 -1.82
N ASN A 71 5.96 -15.46 -1.12
CA ASN A 71 5.14 -16.11 -0.12
C ASN A 71 4.93 -15.22 1.11
N ALA A 72 5.92 -14.41 1.49
CA ALA A 72 5.74 -13.40 2.55
C ALA A 72 4.69 -12.36 2.16
N LEU A 73 4.70 -11.87 0.92
CA LEU A 73 3.65 -10.97 0.41
C LEU A 73 2.29 -11.66 0.44
N HIS A 74 2.21 -12.92 0.02
CA HIS A 74 0.96 -13.69 0.06
C HIS A 74 0.42 -13.86 1.49
N GLU A 75 1.28 -14.12 2.47
CA GLU A 75 0.91 -14.26 3.88
C GLU A 75 0.35 -12.93 4.44
N HIS A 76 1.06 -11.81 4.24
CA HIS A 76 0.56 -10.47 4.62
C HIS A 76 -0.79 -10.14 3.97
N VAL A 77 -0.94 -10.43 2.66
CA VAL A 77 -2.22 -10.22 1.95
C VAL A 77 -3.33 -11.08 2.55
N THR A 78 -3.04 -12.37 2.83
CA THR A 78 -4.03 -13.30 3.38
C THR A 78 -4.52 -12.81 4.74
N GLU A 79 -3.61 -12.40 5.63
CA GLU A 79 -3.96 -11.87 6.96
C GLU A 79 -4.86 -10.63 6.87
N ILE A 80 -4.56 -9.69 5.97
CA ILE A 80 -5.39 -8.50 5.76
C ILE A 80 -6.81 -8.89 5.33
N PHE A 81 -6.95 -9.84 4.40
CA PHE A 81 -8.25 -10.27 3.91
C PHE A 81 -9.04 -11.10 4.94
N ASP A 82 -8.34 -11.93 5.73
CA ASP A 82 -8.94 -12.71 6.82
C ASP A 82 -9.51 -11.79 7.91
N LEU A 83 -8.80 -10.70 8.26
CA LEU A 83 -9.30 -9.67 9.19
C LEU A 83 -10.56 -8.96 8.68
N ASN A 84 -10.73 -8.88 7.36
CA ASN A 84 -11.94 -8.34 6.72
C ASN A 84 -13.05 -9.40 6.55
N GLY A 85 -12.86 -10.59 7.10
CA GLY A 85 -13.80 -11.70 7.02
C GLY A 85 -13.95 -12.27 5.62
N SER A 86 -12.92 -12.10 4.78
CA SER A 86 -12.84 -12.83 3.51
C SER A 86 -12.28 -14.23 3.74
N SER A 87 -12.63 -15.17 2.87
CA SER A 87 -12.09 -16.54 2.90
C SER A 87 -11.39 -16.94 1.61
N LYS A 88 -11.45 -16.08 0.59
CA LYS A 88 -10.90 -16.32 -0.75
C LYS A 88 -10.47 -15.01 -1.38
N CYS A 89 -9.26 -14.57 -1.03
CA CYS A 89 -8.56 -13.51 -1.75
C CYS A 89 -7.96 -14.09 -3.04
N GLN A 90 -8.00 -13.31 -4.11
CA GLN A 90 -7.25 -13.56 -5.33
C GLN A 90 -6.12 -12.55 -5.45
N ILE A 91 -4.98 -12.97 -6.00
CA ILE A 91 -3.81 -12.12 -6.24
C ILE A 91 -3.56 -12.06 -7.74
N GLU A 92 -3.49 -10.84 -8.26
CA GLU A 92 -3.17 -10.51 -9.64
C GLU A 92 -1.94 -9.59 -9.71
N GLN A 93 -1.27 -9.58 -10.85
CA GLN A 93 -0.12 -8.71 -11.12
C GLN A 93 0.95 -8.71 -10.02
N LEU A 94 1.29 -9.90 -9.49
CA LEU A 94 2.43 -10.03 -8.59
C LEU A 94 3.71 -9.71 -9.37
N ASN A 95 4.39 -8.65 -8.94
CA ASN A 95 5.60 -8.14 -9.58
C ASN A 95 6.68 -7.90 -8.53
N GLN A 96 7.91 -8.29 -8.87
CA GLN A 96 9.10 -7.87 -8.14
C GLN A 96 9.54 -6.49 -8.64
N ILE A 97 9.57 -5.50 -7.76
CA ILE A 97 10.03 -4.13 -8.08
C ILE A 97 11.56 -4.04 -8.00
N ASN A 98 12.14 -4.64 -6.96
CA ASN A 98 13.57 -4.77 -6.76
C ASN A 98 13.88 -5.99 -5.87
N SER A 99 15.13 -6.17 -5.45
CA SER A 99 15.58 -7.37 -4.71
C SER A 99 14.80 -7.68 -3.44
N SER A 100 14.20 -6.70 -2.78
CA SER A 100 13.48 -6.85 -1.51
C SER A 100 12.11 -6.20 -1.51
N THR A 101 11.61 -5.79 -2.68
CA THR A 101 10.34 -5.06 -2.82
C THR A 101 9.45 -5.74 -3.84
N TYR A 102 8.20 -6.00 -3.43
CA TYR A 102 7.20 -6.69 -4.22
C TYR A 102 5.89 -5.90 -4.20
N ALA A 103 5.09 -6.04 -5.24
CA ALA A 103 3.77 -5.45 -5.33
C ALA A 103 2.79 -6.44 -5.96
N CYS A 104 1.52 -6.39 -5.55
CA CYS A 104 0.44 -7.12 -6.20
C CYS A 104 -0.89 -6.37 -6.07
N ILE A 105 -1.89 -6.83 -6.82
CA ILE A 105 -3.29 -6.46 -6.66
C ILE A 105 -4.01 -7.63 -6.02
N ALA A 106 -4.52 -7.43 -4.81
CA ALA A 106 -5.26 -8.41 -4.06
C ALA A 106 -6.74 -8.02 -4.04
N HIS A 107 -7.65 -8.95 -4.32
CA HIS A 107 -9.07 -8.65 -4.34
C HIS A 107 -9.96 -9.81 -3.91
N ASP A 108 -11.15 -9.47 -3.43
CA ASP A 108 -12.28 -10.37 -3.26
C ASP A 108 -13.57 -9.68 -3.74
N VAL A 109 -14.73 -10.24 -3.40
CA VAL A 109 -16.05 -9.70 -3.80
C VAL A 109 -16.39 -8.33 -3.19
N ARG A 110 -15.66 -7.84 -2.18
CA ARG A 110 -15.95 -6.60 -1.44
C ARG A 110 -14.80 -5.61 -1.42
N LEU A 111 -13.57 -6.09 -1.60
CA LEU A 111 -12.35 -5.34 -1.33
C LEU A 111 -11.37 -5.51 -2.49
N VAL A 112 -10.79 -4.39 -2.92
CA VAL A 112 -9.67 -4.35 -3.87
C VAL A 112 -8.55 -3.54 -3.24
N LEU A 113 -7.39 -4.17 -3.09
CA LEU A 113 -6.19 -3.60 -2.51
C LEU A 113 -5.03 -3.72 -3.49
N CYS A 114 -4.31 -2.63 -3.73
CA CYS A 114 -2.94 -2.72 -4.21
C CYS A 114 -2.04 -2.85 -2.98
N VAL A 115 -1.23 -3.91 -2.91
CA VAL A 115 -0.39 -4.22 -1.74
C VAL A 115 1.06 -4.25 -2.17
N GLY A 116 1.89 -3.49 -1.46
CA GLY A 116 3.34 -3.46 -1.60
C GLY A 116 4.01 -3.97 -0.35
N LEU A 117 5.06 -4.76 -0.51
CA LEU A 117 5.89 -5.28 0.58
C LEU A 117 7.34 -4.84 0.35
N ILE A 118 7.95 -4.23 1.36
CA ILE A 118 9.39 -3.95 1.41
C ILE A 118 9.99 -4.74 2.58
N ARG A 119 10.84 -5.71 2.28
CA ARG A 119 11.57 -6.49 3.28
C ARG A 119 12.77 -5.69 3.81
N LEU A 120 12.85 -5.50 5.12
CA LEU A 120 14.02 -4.90 5.78
C LEU A 120 14.67 -5.91 6.74
N PRO A 121 15.36 -6.95 6.22
CA PRO A 121 15.87 -8.05 7.03
C PRO A 121 16.88 -7.61 8.11
N GLN A 122 17.62 -6.52 7.88
CA GLN A 122 18.55 -5.96 8.86
C GLN A 122 17.86 -5.39 10.11
N TYR A 123 16.57 -5.10 10.02
CA TYR A 123 15.75 -4.57 11.11
C TYR A 123 14.71 -5.58 11.62
N GLY A 124 14.60 -6.75 10.98
CA GLY A 124 13.55 -7.71 11.32
C GLY A 124 12.14 -7.17 11.05
N THR A 125 11.99 -6.24 10.10
CA THR A 125 10.74 -5.53 9.81
C THR A 125 10.31 -5.76 8.36
N ASP A 126 9.01 -5.91 8.15
CA ASP A 126 8.36 -5.82 6.86
C ASP A 126 7.53 -4.54 6.81
N VAL A 127 7.77 -3.69 5.80
CA VAL A 127 6.94 -2.51 5.55
C VAL A 127 5.87 -2.91 4.56
N VAL A 128 4.60 -2.85 4.98
CA VAL A 128 3.44 -3.14 4.13
C VAL A 128 2.75 -1.84 3.77
N ILE A 129 2.68 -1.55 2.47
CA ILE A 129 1.98 -0.38 1.95
C ILE A 129 0.72 -0.87 1.23
N THR A 130 -0.44 -0.37 1.61
CA THR A 130 -1.71 -0.72 0.95
C THR A 130 -2.40 0.50 0.37
N ILE A 131 -3.01 0.35 -0.80
CA ILE A 131 -3.95 1.31 -1.39
C ILE A 131 -5.29 0.60 -1.52
N ASN A 132 -6.26 1.03 -0.73
CA ASN A 132 -7.65 0.60 -0.84
C ASN A 132 -8.34 1.33 -1.99
N VAL A 133 -8.98 0.56 -2.89
CA VAL A 133 -9.70 1.11 -4.04
C VAL A 133 -11.17 0.68 -3.94
N PRO A 134 -12.01 1.43 -3.21
CA PRO A 134 -13.37 1.03 -2.91
C PRO A 134 -14.29 1.09 -4.14
N GLY A 135 -15.35 0.28 -4.12
CA GLY A 135 -16.42 0.31 -5.12
C GLY A 135 -16.05 -0.30 -6.47
N GLN A 136 -14.87 -0.92 -6.57
CA GLN A 136 -14.43 -1.62 -7.78
C GLN A 136 -14.78 -3.11 -7.68
N GLU A 137 -15.30 -3.66 -8.78
CA GLU A 137 -15.44 -5.10 -8.96
C GLU A 137 -14.30 -5.59 -9.84
N VAL A 138 -13.46 -6.46 -9.30
CA VAL A 138 -12.45 -7.19 -10.09
C VAL A 138 -12.92 -8.62 -10.25
N ARG A 139 -12.86 -9.11 -11.48
CA ARG A 139 -13.21 -10.48 -11.84
C ARG A 139 -12.02 -11.12 -12.52
N THR A 140 -11.74 -12.36 -12.13
CA THR A 140 -10.69 -13.16 -12.74
C THR A 140 -10.88 -13.21 -14.25
N GLU A 141 -9.78 -13.05 -15.00
CA GLU A 141 -9.74 -13.10 -16.47
C GLU A 141 -10.37 -11.89 -17.21
N GLU A 142 -10.91 -10.90 -16.48
CA GLU A 142 -11.32 -9.61 -17.06
C GLU A 142 -10.20 -8.56 -16.93
N ASP A 143 -10.25 -7.52 -17.76
CA ASP A 143 -9.33 -6.38 -17.61
C ASP A 143 -9.60 -5.66 -16.29
N LEU A 144 -8.53 -5.39 -15.53
CA LEU A 144 -8.62 -4.63 -14.28
C LEU A 144 -9.25 -3.24 -14.51
N PRO A 145 -10.10 -2.75 -13.59
CA PRO A 145 -10.63 -1.39 -13.66
C PRO A 145 -9.51 -0.35 -13.75
N LYS A 146 -9.77 0.76 -14.46
CA LYS A 146 -8.75 1.79 -14.73
C LYS A 146 -8.21 2.40 -13.44
N GLU A 147 -9.08 2.59 -12.46
CA GLU A 147 -8.79 3.11 -11.14
C GLU A 147 -7.87 2.16 -10.36
N VAL A 148 -8.08 0.85 -10.48
CA VAL A 148 -7.21 -0.17 -9.87
C VAL A 148 -5.83 -0.20 -10.55
N GLN A 149 -5.79 -0.10 -11.88
CA GLN A 149 -4.52 0.02 -12.61
C GLN A 149 -3.76 1.31 -12.25
N ALA A 150 -4.48 2.42 -12.07
CA ALA A 150 -3.92 3.69 -11.64
C ALA A 150 -3.36 3.59 -10.21
N ALA A 151 -4.12 3.01 -9.28
CA ALA A 151 -3.68 2.75 -7.92
C ALA A 151 -2.42 1.88 -7.88
N ASN A 152 -2.33 0.82 -8.70
CA ASN A 152 -1.14 -0.01 -8.76
C ASN A 152 0.10 0.75 -9.30
N LYS A 153 -0.09 1.65 -10.27
CA LYS A 153 0.99 2.54 -10.76
C LYS A 153 1.43 3.53 -9.69
N VAL A 154 0.49 4.08 -8.93
CA VAL A 154 0.77 4.95 -7.79
C VAL A 154 1.56 4.19 -6.74
N LEU A 155 1.10 3.01 -6.32
CA LEU A 155 1.82 2.14 -5.37
C LEU A 155 3.25 1.87 -5.84
N THR A 156 3.42 1.47 -7.10
CA THR A 156 4.76 1.23 -7.68
C THR A 156 5.64 2.48 -7.58
N THR A 157 5.07 3.68 -7.76
CA THR A 157 5.79 4.95 -7.61
C THR A 157 6.20 5.20 -6.15
N ILE A 158 5.30 4.95 -5.19
CA ILE A 158 5.58 5.05 -3.74
C ILE A 158 6.73 4.11 -3.37
N LEU A 159 6.65 2.84 -3.79
CA LEU A 159 7.68 1.83 -3.51
C LEU A 159 9.05 2.20 -4.08
N ASN A 160 9.10 2.76 -5.29
CA ASN A 160 10.36 3.19 -5.91
C ASN A 160 11.03 4.39 -5.23
N HIS A 161 10.27 5.20 -4.49
CA HIS A 161 10.80 6.37 -3.77
C HIS A 161 10.90 6.14 -2.27
N PHE A 162 10.60 4.93 -1.79
CA PHE A 162 10.70 4.60 -0.38
C PHE A 162 12.16 4.56 0.07
N GLU A 163 12.46 5.26 1.16
CA GLU A 163 13.81 5.38 1.70
C GLU A 163 13.79 5.33 3.23
N VAL A 164 14.72 4.55 3.80
CA VAL A 164 15.03 4.60 5.23
C VAL A 164 16.05 5.73 5.45
N VAL A 165 15.62 6.79 6.12
CA VAL A 165 16.44 7.98 6.41
C VAL A 165 17.16 7.82 7.76
N ASP A 166 16.45 7.32 8.77
CA ASP A 166 16.97 7.04 10.10
C ASP A 166 16.61 5.62 10.54
N GLY A 167 17.61 4.75 10.62
CA GLY A 167 17.44 3.37 11.04
C GLY A 167 17.21 3.19 12.54
N SER A 168 17.36 4.23 13.38
CA SER A 168 17.10 4.11 14.81
C SER A 168 15.61 3.90 15.14
N LEU A 169 14.73 4.12 14.16
CA LEU A 169 13.30 3.82 14.28
C LEU A 169 13.04 2.35 14.65
N PHE A 170 13.91 1.44 14.23
CA PHE A 170 13.72 -0.01 14.38
C PHE A 170 14.49 -0.63 15.56
N VAL A 171 15.10 0.20 16.42
CA VAL A 171 15.98 -0.23 17.53
C VAL A 171 15.28 -0.11 18.88
#